data_AF-A0A1R1LQC6-F1
#
_entry.id   AF-A0A1R1LQC6-F1
#
_cell.length_a   1.000
_cell.length_b   1.000
_cell.length_c   1.000
_cell.angle_alpha   90.00
_cell.angle_beta   90.00
_cell.angle_gamma   90.00
#
_symmetry.space_group_name_H-M   'P 1'
#
loop_
_entity.id
_entity.type
_entity.pdbx_description
1 polymer ?
#
loop_
_entity_poly.entity_id
_entity_poly.type
_entity_poly.pdbx_seq_one_letter_code
_entity_poly.pdbx_strand_id
1 'polypeptide(L)'
;MQATGGWTHHRSTWRYGDDELGPVNLGGTARTLDEADGAIPLEDGVLAASGVAVLDDSRSFLFTPDGGFGSREPGRCDLYVFAYNRDYDGALAAFHAVSGAPPLLPRWALGNWWSRYHDYHQDEYLALTDRFAAEDLPFSVAVVDMDWHRVNSVPPGQGTGWTGYTWERTLFPDPEAFLAGLHERGLHTTLNLHPADGVRSFEDAYPAMAHRMGVDPASGTPVPFDITDPAFVEAYFDVLHHPLEEAGVDLWWVDWQQGHFSRVRDVDPLWLLGFLTELLTARD
;
A
#
# COMPACT_ATOMS: atom_id res chain seq x y z
N MET A 1 -17.10 -9.99 -30.44
CA MET A 1 -17.94 -9.95 -29.23
C MET A 1 -18.83 -8.72 -29.29
N GLN A 2 -20.04 -8.74 -28.71
CA GLN A 2 -20.90 -7.55 -28.57
C GLN A 2 -21.67 -7.58 -27.24
N ALA A 3 -21.99 -6.41 -26.68
CA ALA A 3 -22.78 -6.26 -25.45
C ALA A 3 -23.73 -5.06 -25.56
N THR A 4 -24.94 -5.15 -24.98
CA THR A 4 -25.95 -4.09 -25.08
C THR A 4 -26.32 -3.52 -23.71
N GLY A 5 -26.04 -2.24 -23.48
CA GLY A 5 -26.26 -1.51 -22.22
C GLY A 5 -27.63 -0.85 -22.08
N GLY A 6 -28.52 -0.92 -23.08
CA GLY A 6 -29.92 -0.49 -22.95
C GLY A 6 -30.21 1.01 -22.73
N TRP A 7 -29.21 1.90 -22.83
CA TRP A 7 -29.35 3.35 -22.61
C TRP A 7 -30.13 4.11 -23.70
N THR A 8 -29.87 3.85 -24.98
CA THR A 8 -30.58 4.41 -26.14
C THR A 8 -30.65 3.38 -27.26
N HIS A 9 -31.58 3.57 -28.21
CA HIS A 9 -31.69 2.69 -29.39
C HIS A 9 -30.47 2.74 -30.34
N HIS A 10 -29.57 3.73 -30.21
CA HIS A 10 -28.51 3.98 -31.18
C HIS A 10 -27.09 4.00 -30.60
N ARG A 11 -26.92 4.09 -29.26
CA ARG A 11 -25.60 4.20 -28.60
C ARG A 11 -25.46 3.29 -27.38
N SER A 12 -25.96 2.07 -27.50
CA SER A 12 -25.93 1.11 -26.38
C SER A 12 -25.32 -0.23 -26.72
N THR A 13 -24.81 -0.44 -27.92
CA THR A 13 -24.18 -1.71 -28.29
C THR A 13 -22.69 -1.51 -28.46
N TRP A 14 -21.92 -2.03 -27.51
CA TRP A 14 -20.47 -2.17 -27.63
C TRP A 14 -20.15 -3.36 -28.53
N ARG A 15 -19.12 -3.24 -29.37
CA ARG A 15 -18.51 -4.34 -30.11
C ARG A 15 -17.03 -4.38 -29.82
N TYR A 16 -16.45 -5.58 -29.88
CA TYR A 16 -15.01 -5.74 -29.76
C TYR A 16 -14.28 -4.91 -30.83
N GLY A 17 -13.30 -4.12 -30.39
CA GLY A 17 -12.58 -3.18 -31.24
C GLY A 17 -13.25 -1.80 -31.36
N ASP A 18 -14.41 -1.59 -30.74
CA ASP A 18 -14.95 -0.23 -30.58
C ASP A 18 -14.11 0.49 -29.51
N ASP A 19 -13.37 1.52 -29.92
CA ASP A 19 -12.59 2.37 -29.02
C ASP A 19 -13.50 3.13 -28.04
N GLU A 20 -14.74 3.42 -28.43
CA GLU A 20 -15.71 4.15 -27.61
C GLU A 20 -17.16 3.72 -27.93
N LEU A 21 -17.83 3.06 -26.97
CA LEU A 21 -19.24 3.37 -26.77
C LEU A 21 -19.26 4.79 -26.20
N GLY A 22 -19.77 5.78 -26.95
CA GLY A 22 -19.80 7.21 -26.55
C GLY A 22 -19.78 7.39 -25.02
N PRO A 23 -18.66 7.86 -24.45
CA PRO A 23 -18.29 7.52 -23.09
C PRO A 23 -19.17 8.28 -22.10
N VAL A 24 -19.68 7.54 -21.13
CA VAL A 24 -19.93 8.09 -19.80
C VAL A 24 -19.49 7.02 -18.80
N ASN A 25 -18.25 6.52 -18.93
CA ASN A 25 -17.62 5.78 -17.83
C ASN A 25 -17.72 6.69 -16.60
N LEU A 26 -18.15 6.13 -15.48
CA LEU A 26 -18.38 6.90 -14.25
C LEU A 26 -17.11 7.09 -13.43
N GLY A 27 -15.97 6.60 -13.93
CA GLY A 27 -14.68 6.61 -13.25
C GLY A 27 -14.57 5.48 -12.22
N GLY A 28 -13.34 5.13 -11.91
CA GLY A 28 -12.95 4.22 -10.84
C GLY A 28 -12.20 4.98 -9.76
N THR A 29 -10.98 4.55 -9.49
CA THR A 29 -10.09 5.16 -8.50
C THR A 29 -8.97 5.93 -9.19
N ALA A 30 -8.29 6.78 -8.43
CA ALA A 30 -6.98 7.29 -8.80
C ALA A 30 -5.92 6.49 -8.04
N ARG A 31 -4.82 6.16 -8.72
CA ARG A 31 -3.74 5.36 -8.14
C ARG A 31 -2.98 6.09 -7.02
N THR A 32 -2.79 7.39 -7.16
CA THR A 32 -2.11 8.24 -6.16
C THR A 32 -2.66 9.65 -6.20
N LEU A 33 -2.58 10.32 -5.05
CA LEU A 33 -2.84 11.75 -4.90
C LEU A 33 -1.55 12.55 -4.73
N ASP A 34 -0.39 11.91 -4.83
CA ASP A 34 0.90 12.61 -4.78
C ASP A 34 0.97 13.66 -5.88
N GLU A 35 1.50 14.83 -5.52
CA GLU A 35 1.60 16.01 -6.39
C GLU A 35 0.25 16.59 -6.87
N ALA A 36 -0.88 16.07 -6.40
CA ALA A 36 -2.20 16.60 -6.73
C ALA A 36 -2.50 17.89 -5.96
N ASP A 37 -2.85 18.95 -6.69
CA ASP A 37 -3.44 20.18 -6.14
C ASP A 37 -4.87 20.33 -6.66
N GLY A 38 -5.83 19.90 -5.84
CA GLY A 38 -7.26 19.95 -6.16
C GLY A 38 -7.76 18.70 -6.89
N ALA A 39 -8.61 18.91 -7.90
CA ALA A 39 -9.31 17.81 -8.59
C ALA A 39 -8.40 17.10 -9.61
N ILE A 40 -8.42 15.77 -9.60
CA ILE A 40 -7.68 14.92 -10.55
C ILE A 40 -8.64 14.05 -11.37
N PRO A 41 -8.24 13.65 -12.59
CA PRO A 41 -8.99 12.66 -13.36
C PRO A 41 -8.94 11.29 -12.66
N LEU A 42 -10.07 10.58 -12.68
CA LEU A 42 -10.14 9.17 -12.27
C LEU A 42 -9.80 8.27 -13.45
N GLU A 43 -9.25 7.09 -13.15
CA GLU A 43 -9.10 6.03 -14.15
C GLU A 43 -10.48 5.45 -14.52
N ASP A 44 -10.55 4.67 -15.60
CA ASP A 44 -11.80 4.02 -15.99
C ASP A 44 -12.25 3.01 -14.92
N GLY A 45 -13.52 3.08 -14.56
CA GLY A 45 -14.16 2.14 -13.66
C GLY A 45 -14.93 1.05 -14.40
N VAL A 46 -15.58 0.17 -13.63
CA VAL A 46 -16.47 -0.89 -14.14
C VAL A 46 -17.92 -0.43 -14.36
N LEU A 47 -18.20 0.86 -14.15
CA LEU A 47 -19.53 1.45 -14.24
C LEU A 47 -19.61 2.45 -15.40
N ALA A 48 -20.71 2.42 -16.15
CA ALA A 48 -20.93 3.35 -17.24
C ALA A 48 -22.41 3.75 -17.37
N ALA A 49 -22.69 5.02 -17.63
CA ALA A 49 -24.08 5.48 -17.86
C ALA A 49 -24.68 4.94 -19.17
N SER A 50 -23.82 4.53 -20.11
CA SER A 50 -24.19 3.83 -21.36
C SER A 50 -24.66 2.39 -21.12
N GLY A 51 -24.34 1.84 -19.95
CA GLY A 51 -24.72 0.51 -19.51
C GLY A 51 -23.74 -0.61 -19.81
N VAL A 52 -22.61 -0.28 -20.45
CA VAL A 52 -21.51 -1.22 -20.68
C VAL A 52 -20.19 -0.52 -20.35
N ALA A 53 -19.40 -1.11 -19.47
CA ALA A 53 -18.00 -0.76 -19.24
C ALA A 53 -17.09 -1.92 -19.66
N VAL A 54 -15.88 -1.60 -20.08
CA VAL A 54 -14.86 -2.59 -20.46
C VAL A 54 -13.61 -2.30 -19.65
N LEU A 55 -13.16 -3.29 -18.89
CA LEU A 55 -11.87 -3.26 -18.21
C LEU A 55 -10.87 -4.05 -19.06
N ASP A 56 -9.82 -3.36 -19.51
CA ASP A 56 -8.72 -3.96 -20.25
C ASP A 56 -7.59 -4.39 -19.30
N ASP A 57 -7.53 -5.69 -19.04
CA ASP A 57 -6.55 -6.34 -18.19
C ASP A 57 -5.39 -6.95 -19.01
N SER A 58 -5.21 -6.54 -20.27
CA SER A 58 -4.20 -7.12 -21.17
C SER A 58 -2.76 -6.78 -20.78
N ARG A 59 -2.56 -5.80 -19.89
CA ARG A 59 -1.24 -5.25 -19.51
C ARG A 59 -0.83 -5.48 -18.06
N SER A 60 -1.72 -5.98 -17.21
CA SER A 60 -1.39 -6.32 -15.82
C SER A 60 -0.44 -7.51 -15.77
N PHE A 61 0.24 -7.71 -14.64
CA PHE A 61 0.95 -8.95 -14.38
C PHE A 61 -0.02 -10.09 -14.04
N LEU A 62 0.51 -11.31 -13.90
CA LEU A 62 -0.23 -12.53 -13.60
C LEU A 62 0.37 -13.21 -12.37
N PHE A 63 -0.48 -13.96 -11.66
CA PHE A 63 -0.02 -14.98 -10.72
C PHE A 63 0.39 -16.24 -11.48
N THR A 64 1.55 -16.79 -11.15
CA THR A 64 2.03 -18.04 -11.74
C THR A 64 1.53 -19.25 -10.92
N PRO A 65 1.39 -20.45 -11.52
CA PRO A 65 0.86 -21.63 -10.82
C PRO A 65 1.66 -22.09 -9.60
N ASP A 66 2.93 -21.69 -9.51
CA ASP A 66 3.84 -21.94 -8.38
C ASP A 66 3.76 -20.86 -7.28
N GLY A 67 2.81 -19.92 -7.38
CA GLY A 67 2.57 -18.88 -6.37
C GLY A 67 3.41 -17.62 -6.53
N GLY A 68 4.13 -17.47 -7.65
CA GLY A 68 4.91 -16.29 -7.99
C GLY A 68 4.15 -15.28 -8.86
N PHE A 69 4.92 -14.36 -9.46
CA PHE A 69 4.41 -13.31 -10.34
C PHE A 69 5.09 -13.38 -11.71
N GLY A 70 4.36 -13.03 -12.77
CA GLY A 70 4.87 -13.08 -14.13
C GLY A 70 4.21 -12.09 -15.07
N SER A 71 4.83 -11.86 -16.22
CA SER A 71 4.29 -10.99 -17.27
C SER A 71 3.31 -11.76 -18.17
N ARG A 72 2.42 -11.02 -18.83
CA ARG A 72 1.57 -11.55 -19.91
C ARG A 72 2.38 -11.83 -21.17
N GLU A 73 1.92 -12.79 -21.96
CA GLU A 73 2.44 -13.02 -23.31
C GLU A 73 2.12 -11.81 -24.21
N PRO A 74 3.12 -11.26 -24.94
CA PRO A 74 2.89 -10.12 -25.83
C PRO A 74 1.79 -10.39 -26.87
N GLY A 75 0.87 -9.45 -27.03
CA GLY A 75 -0.24 -9.54 -27.99
C GLY A 75 -1.46 -10.32 -27.49
N ARG A 76 -1.43 -10.85 -26.26
CA ARG A 76 -2.64 -11.38 -25.59
C ARG A 76 -3.59 -10.23 -25.26
N CYS A 77 -4.87 -10.45 -25.51
CA CYS A 77 -5.95 -9.55 -25.12
C CYS A 77 -6.78 -10.21 -24.01
N ASP A 78 -7.01 -9.50 -22.92
CA ASP A 78 -7.80 -9.96 -21.78
C ASP A 78 -8.76 -8.86 -21.34
N LEU A 79 -10.04 -9.03 -21.68
CA LEU A 79 -11.08 -8.02 -21.49
C LEU A 79 -12.18 -8.54 -20.60
N TYR A 80 -12.57 -7.75 -19.61
CA TYR A 80 -13.76 -7.96 -18.80
C TYR A 80 -14.83 -6.97 -19.22
N VAL A 81 -15.99 -7.47 -19.62
CA VAL A 81 -17.10 -6.65 -20.12
C VAL A 81 -18.23 -6.64 -19.11
N PHE A 82 -18.48 -5.48 -18.51
CA PHE A 82 -19.52 -5.25 -17.52
C PHE A 82 -20.76 -4.67 -18.21
N ALA A 83 -21.68 -5.54 -18.62
CA ALA A 83 -22.90 -5.18 -19.35
C ALA A 83 -24.14 -5.17 -18.45
N TYR A 84 -24.12 -4.35 -17.41
CA TYR A 84 -25.14 -4.33 -16.35
C TYR A 84 -26.19 -3.22 -16.51
N ASN A 85 -26.22 -2.49 -17.63
CA ASN A 85 -27.09 -1.33 -17.80
C ASN A 85 -26.89 -0.32 -16.65
N ARG A 86 -27.92 -0.05 -15.84
CA ARG A 86 -27.81 0.82 -14.65
C ARG A 86 -27.91 0.06 -13.33
N ASP A 87 -27.78 -1.26 -13.37
CA ASP A 87 -27.60 -2.08 -12.17
C ASP A 87 -26.14 -1.97 -11.69
N TYR A 88 -25.81 -0.81 -11.12
CA TYR A 88 -24.45 -0.51 -10.66
C TYR A 88 -24.04 -1.39 -9.50
N ASP A 89 -24.97 -1.72 -8.59
CA ASP A 89 -24.73 -2.63 -7.48
C ASP A 89 -24.40 -4.04 -7.99
N GLY A 90 -25.12 -4.52 -9.01
CA GLY A 90 -24.83 -5.79 -9.67
C GLY A 90 -23.46 -5.80 -10.36
N ALA A 91 -23.07 -4.70 -11.02
CA ALA A 91 -21.75 -4.58 -11.65
C ALA A 91 -20.61 -4.62 -10.61
N LEU A 92 -20.74 -3.89 -9.49
CA LEU A 92 -19.76 -3.90 -8.41
C LEU A 92 -19.70 -5.27 -7.72
N ALA A 93 -20.84 -5.92 -7.48
CA ALA A 93 -20.89 -7.25 -6.91
C ALA A 93 -20.18 -8.28 -7.81
N ALA A 94 -20.35 -8.17 -9.14
CA ALA A 94 -19.66 -9.02 -10.11
C ALA A 94 -18.15 -8.74 -10.16
N PHE A 95 -17.73 -7.49 -10.01
CA PHE A 95 -16.32 -7.13 -9.90
C PHE A 95 -15.70 -7.79 -8.68
N HIS A 96 -16.29 -7.60 -7.49
CA HIS A 96 -15.81 -8.21 -6.24
C HIS A 96 -15.85 -9.75 -6.25
N ALA A 97 -16.76 -10.37 -7.01
CA ALA A 97 -16.78 -11.82 -7.16
C ALA A 97 -15.52 -12.38 -7.85
N VAL A 98 -14.79 -11.54 -8.61
CA VAL A 98 -13.55 -11.92 -9.29
C VAL A 98 -12.32 -11.33 -8.60
N SER A 99 -12.39 -10.08 -8.13
CA SER A 99 -11.25 -9.39 -7.52
C SER A 99 -11.13 -9.56 -6.01
N GLY A 100 -12.16 -10.09 -5.34
CA GLY A 100 -12.27 -10.07 -3.88
C GLY A 100 -13.10 -8.87 -3.39
N ALA A 101 -13.84 -9.07 -2.31
CA ALA A 101 -14.52 -7.98 -1.64
C ALA A 101 -13.54 -7.27 -0.69
N PRO A 102 -13.62 -5.93 -0.56
CA PRO A 102 -12.79 -5.23 0.42
C PRO A 102 -13.10 -5.75 1.84
N PRO A 103 -12.10 -5.87 2.71
CA PRO A 103 -12.28 -6.35 4.06
C PRO A 103 -13.10 -5.34 4.88
N LEU A 104 -13.72 -5.82 5.96
CA LEU A 104 -14.37 -4.92 6.91
C LEU A 104 -13.28 -4.16 7.68
N LEU A 105 -13.28 -2.83 7.54
CA LEU A 105 -12.35 -1.99 8.29
C LEU A 105 -12.63 -2.05 9.80
N PRO A 106 -11.59 -2.09 10.64
CA PRO A 106 -11.77 -2.01 12.07
C PRO A 106 -12.33 -0.65 12.47
N ARG A 107 -13.14 -0.62 13.53
CA ARG A 107 -13.87 0.59 13.94
C ARG A 107 -12.96 1.79 14.21
N TRP A 108 -11.77 1.56 14.75
CA TRP A 108 -10.81 2.61 15.08
C TRP A 108 -10.28 3.33 13.83
N ALA A 109 -10.19 2.66 12.68
CA ALA A 109 -9.74 3.27 11.44
C ALA A 109 -10.71 4.34 10.90
N LEU A 110 -11.98 4.28 11.33
CA LEU A 110 -13.02 5.27 10.98
C LEU A 110 -13.04 6.50 11.90
N GLY A 111 -12.15 6.58 12.91
CA GLY A 111 -11.99 7.76 13.75
C GLY A 111 -11.09 8.83 13.13
N ASN A 112 -10.67 9.83 13.91
CA ASN A 112 -9.75 10.85 13.43
C ASN A 112 -8.29 10.40 13.57
N TRP A 113 -7.47 10.69 12.57
CA TRP A 113 -6.05 10.37 12.54
C TRP A 113 -5.26 11.65 12.73
N TRP A 114 -4.28 11.66 13.63
CA TRP A 114 -3.35 12.76 13.75
C TRP A 114 -2.09 12.46 12.97
N SER A 115 -1.86 13.24 11.90
CA SER A 115 -0.67 13.13 11.05
C SER A 115 -0.09 14.50 10.74
N ARG A 116 1.25 14.57 10.72
CA ARG A 116 2.02 15.73 10.29
C ARG A 116 3.43 15.26 9.97
N TYR A 117 3.97 15.69 8.84
CA TYR A 117 5.40 15.54 8.56
C TYR A 117 6.21 16.42 9.52
N HIS A 118 6.73 15.78 10.57
CA HIS A 118 7.42 16.42 11.67
C HIS A 118 8.22 15.40 12.50
N ASP A 119 9.44 15.79 12.85
CA ASP A 119 10.40 15.11 13.72
C ASP A 119 10.01 15.18 15.21
N TYR A 120 8.88 14.57 15.55
CA TYR A 120 8.43 14.50 16.93
C TYR A 120 9.43 13.77 17.84
N HIS A 121 9.63 14.32 19.04
CA HIS A 121 10.24 13.55 20.13
C HIS A 121 9.16 12.77 20.90
N GLN A 122 9.53 11.63 21.47
CA GLN A 122 8.64 10.75 22.24
C GLN A 122 7.79 11.49 23.28
N ASP A 123 8.44 12.25 24.17
CA ASP A 123 7.73 12.98 25.24
C ASP A 123 6.85 14.11 24.68
N GLU A 124 7.28 14.74 23.59
CA GLU A 124 6.52 15.80 22.90
C GLU A 124 5.23 15.23 22.29
N TYR A 125 5.33 14.10 21.60
CA TYR A 125 4.17 13.46 20.99
C TYR A 125 3.18 12.98 22.05
N LEU A 126 3.66 12.35 23.13
CA LEU A 126 2.80 11.92 24.24
C LEU A 126 2.11 13.13 24.91
N ALA A 127 2.84 14.22 25.17
CA ALA A 127 2.24 15.44 25.71
C ALA A 127 1.23 16.08 24.76
N LEU A 128 1.45 16.00 23.44
CA LEU A 128 0.50 16.47 22.43
C LEU A 128 -0.79 15.64 22.46
N THR A 129 -0.69 14.31 22.56
CA THR A 129 -1.88 13.45 22.66
C THR A 129 -2.66 13.71 23.96
N ASP A 130 -1.97 13.93 25.09
CA ASP A 130 -2.60 14.33 26.35
C ASP A 130 -3.33 15.68 26.21
N ARG A 131 -2.76 16.61 25.46
CA ARG A 131 -3.38 17.90 25.19
C ARG A 131 -4.63 17.75 24.31
N PHE A 132 -4.62 16.89 23.29
CA PHE A 132 -5.82 16.61 22.50
C PHE A 132 -6.96 16.10 23.38
N ALA A 133 -6.66 15.16 24.29
CA ALA A 133 -7.63 14.66 25.26
C ALA A 133 -8.15 15.77 26.19
N ALA A 134 -7.27 16.64 26.69
CA ALA A 134 -7.65 17.77 27.55
C ALA A 134 -8.49 18.85 26.85
N GLU A 135 -8.37 18.96 25.51
CA GLU A 135 -9.14 19.87 24.67
C GLU A 135 -10.40 19.22 24.05
N ASP A 136 -10.77 18.01 24.50
CA ASP A 136 -11.91 17.23 23.98
C ASP A 136 -11.83 16.98 22.45
N LEU A 137 -10.62 16.81 21.91
CA LEU A 137 -10.36 16.48 20.51
C LEU A 137 -10.09 14.98 20.36
N PRO A 138 -11.05 14.17 19.89
CA PRO A 138 -10.89 12.73 19.81
C PRO A 138 -10.03 12.34 18.60
N PHE A 139 -9.02 11.50 18.84
CA PHE A 139 -8.25 10.79 17.83
C PHE A 139 -8.27 9.30 18.12
N SER A 140 -8.11 8.49 17.08
CA SER A 140 -8.03 7.03 17.16
C SER A 140 -6.71 6.47 16.64
N VAL A 141 -5.99 7.23 15.81
CA VAL A 141 -4.70 6.80 15.23
C VAL A 141 -3.65 7.89 15.40
N ALA A 142 -2.53 7.51 15.99
CA ALA A 142 -1.28 8.26 16.01
C ALA A 142 -0.45 7.89 14.78
N VAL A 143 -0.26 8.85 13.87
CA VAL A 143 0.61 8.69 12.70
C VAL A 143 1.97 9.27 13.03
N VAL A 144 3.01 8.44 12.93
CA VAL A 144 4.40 8.87 13.06
C VAL A 144 5.05 8.78 11.69
N ASP A 145 5.48 9.95 11.21
CA ASP A 145 6.12 10.08 9.91
C ASP A 145 7.58 9.57 9.94
N MET A 146 8.28 9.68 8.80
CA MET A 146 9.63 9.19 8.51
C MET A 146 10.64 9.19 9.65
N ASP A 147 10.65 10.24 10.47
CA ASP A 147 11.65 10.46 11.52
C ASP A 147 11.56 9.46 12.69
N TRP A 148 10.57 8.55 12.71
CA TRP A 148 10.62 7.40 13.62
C TRP A 148 11.90 6.57 13.41
N HIS A 149 12.41 6.49 12.17
CA HIS A 149 13.67 5.86 11.83
C HIS A 149 14.77 6.90 11.54
N ARG A 150 16.01 6.40 11.37
CA ARG A 150 17.17 7.25 11.07
C ARG A 150 17.03 7.95 9.71
N VAL A 151 16.62 9.21 9.71
CA VAL A 151 16.57 10.06 8.50
C VAL A 151 17.85 10.90 8.38
N ASN A 152 18.12 11.73 9.38
CA ASN A 152 19.24 12.68 9.37
C ASN A 152 20.53 12.13 10.01
N SER A 153 20.48 10.92 10.56
CA SER A 153 21.58 10.26 11.27
C SER A 153 22.17 9.05 10.53
N VAL A 154 21.78 8.85 9.27
CA VAL A 154 22.34 7.79 8.41
C VAL A 154 23.86 7.97 8.29
N PRO A 155 24.66 6.92 8.51
CA PRO A 155 26.11 7.03 8.43
C PRO A 155 26.59 7.47 7.04
N PRO A 156 27.66 8.29 6.93
CA PRO A 156 28.20 8.71 5.65
C PRO A 156 28.52 7.52 4.74
N GLY A 157 28.07 7.59 3.48
CA GLY A 157 28.29 6.53 2.48
C GLY A 157 27.24 5.41 2.51
N GLN A 158 26.25 5.45 3.40
CA GLN A 158 25.16 4.49 3.48
C GLN A 158 23.88 4.93 2.76
N GLY A 159 23.92 5.94 1.88
CA GLY A 159 22.74 6.41 1.12
C GLY A 159 21.92 7.50 1.83
N THR A 160 20.64 7.62 1.48
CA THR A 160 19.69 8.63 2.01
C THR A 160 18.89 8.09 3.19
N GLY A 161 18.39 8.95 4.08
CA GLY A 161 17.46 8.55 5.14
C GLY A 161 16.02 8.28 4.69
N TRP A 162 15.79 7.96 3.41
CA TRP A 162 14.42 7.82 2.87
C TRP A 162 13.82 6.43 3.10
N THR A 163 14.65 5.42 3.33
CA THR A 163 14.22 4.07 3.76
C THR A 163 14.92 3.78 5.08
N GLY A 164 14.19 3.27 6.06
CA GLY A 164 14.78 2.82 7.31
C GLY A 164 13.90 1.87 8.11
N TYR A 165 14.54 1.06 8.94
CA TYR A 165 13.90 0.07 9.83
C TYR A 165 14.44 0.15 11.27
N THR A 166 15.23 1.17 11.57
CA THR A 166 15.89 1.36 12.86
C THR A 166 15.43 2.63 13.50
N TRP A 167 14.83 2.49 14.68
CA TRP A 167 14.39 3.60 15.50
C TRP A 167 15.47 4.67 15.69
N GLU A 168 15.10 5.93 15.46
CA GLU A 168 15.91 7.09 15.80
C GLU A 168 15.86 7.32 17.32
N ARG A 169 16.80 6.70 18.04
CA ARG A 169 16.86 6.74 19.51
C ARG A 169 17.08 8.14 20.09
N THR A 170 17.50 9.12 19.28
CA THR A 170 17.57 10.51 19.75
C THR A 170 16.19 11.18 19.83
N LEU A 171 15.22 10.74 19.02
CA LEU A 171 13.83 11.19 19.05
C LEU A 171 12.95 10.28 19.91
N PHE A 172 13.16 8.96 19.78
CA PHE A 172 12.43 7.90 20.48
C PHE A 172 13.38 7.04 21.31
N PRO A 173 13.85 7.53 22.47
CA PRO A 173 14.80 6.78 23.31
C PRO A 173 14.25 5.42 23.76
N ASP A 174 12.93 5.32 24.00
CA ASP A 174 12.23 4.11 24.40
C ASP A 174 10.94 3.90 23.58
N PRO A 175 11.05 3.36 22.35
CA PRO A 175 9.93 3.15 21.45
C PRO A 175 8.85 2.22 22.00
N GLU A 176 9.22 1.20 22.77
CA GLU A 176 8.24 0.29 23.39
C GLU A 176 7.39 1.06 24.41
N ALA A 177 8.02 1.87 25.28
CA ALA A 177 7.28 2.71 26.22
C ALA A 177 6.46 3.79 25.49
N PHE A 178 6.94 4.31 24.36
CA PHE A 178 6.21 5.26 23.53
C PHE A 178 4.93 4.64 22.96
N LEU A 179 5.04 3.48 22.29
CA LEU A 179 3.91 2.76 21.70
C LEU A 179 2.91 2.33 22.77
N ALA A 180 3.39 1.76 23.88
CA ALA A 180 2.54 1.42 25.03
C ALA A 180 1.81 2.65 25.59
N GLY A 181 2.49 3.80 25.67
CA GLY A 181 1.88 5.06 26.12
C GLY A 181 0.77 5.55 25.19
N LEU A 182 0.89 5.37 23.88
CA LEU A 182 -0.17 5.68 22.91
C LEU A 182 -1.35 4.71 23.06
N HIS A 183 -1.08 3.42 23.22
CA HIS A 183 -2.11 2.39 23.45
C HIS A 183 -2.88 2.60 24.76
N GLU A 184 -2.22 3.01 25.85
CA GLU A 184 -2.85 3.39 27.12
C GLU A 184 -3.85 4.56 26.96
N ARG A 185 -3.62 5.43 25.96
CA ARG A 185 -4.50 6.54 25.59
C ARG A 185 -5.60 6.13 24.60
N GLY A 186 -5.67 4.86 24.23
CA GLY A 186 -6.65 4.31 23.30
C GLY A 186 -6.38 4.65 21.83
N LEU A 187 -5.14 5.02 21.49
CA LEU A 187 -4.71 5.27 20.11
C LEU A 187 -4.10 4.00 19.53
N HIS A 188 -4.38 3.72 18.27
CA HIS A 188 -3.58 2.81 17.45
C HIS A 188 -2.44 3.59 16.81
N THR A 189 -1.35 2.91 16.45
CA THR A 189 -0.15 3.57 15.94
C THR A 189 0.25 3.03 14.57
N THR A 190 0.56 3.95 13.65
CA THR A 190 1.14 3.65 12.35
C THR A 190 2.48 4.35 12.19
N LEU A 191 3.41 3.66 11.52
CA LEU A 191 4.68 4.22 11.10
C LEU A 191 4.70 4.37 9.58
N ASN A 192 5.26 5.48 9.08
CA ASN A 192 5.53 5.66 7.66
C ASN A 192 6.64 4.70 7.19
N LEU A 193 6.47 4.10 6.01
CA LEU A 193 7.45 3.23 5.37
C LEU A 193 7.66 3.58 3.91
N HIS A 194 8.94 3.68 3.52
CA HIS A 194 9.35 3.58 2.12
C HIS A 194 10.37 2.45 1.94
N PRO A 195 9.95 1.23 1.54
CA PRO A 195 10.87 0.10 1.43
C PRO A 195 11.88 0.13 0.25
N ALA A 196 11.78 1.09 -0.66
CA ALA A 196 12.47 1.11 -1.97
C ALA A 196 13.97 0.80 -1.97
N ASP A 197 14.73 1.33 -0.99
CA ASP A 197 16.18 1.14 -0.94
C ASP A 197 16.62 -0.15 -0.23
N GLY A 198 15.67 -0.98 0.21
CA GLY A 198 15.93 -2.24 0.91
C GLY A 198 16.49 -2.05 2.32
N VAL A 199 17.34 -2.98 2.75
CA VAL A 199 17.90 -2.99 4.12
C VAL A 199 19.41 -2.81 4.05
N ARG A 200 19.89 -1.74 4.68
CA ARG A 200 21.29 -1.32 4.62
C ARG A 200 22.06 -1.74 5.87
N SER A 201 23.38 -1.79 5.78
CA SER A 201 24.22 -2.44 6.81
C SER A 201 24.27 -1.75 8.17
N PHE A 202 23.77 -0.51 8.27
CA PHE A 202 23.66 0.20 9.55
C PHE A 202 22.35 -0.08 10.29
N GLU A 203 21.38 -0.73 9.64
CA GLU A 203 20.09 -1.04 10.22
C GLU A 203 20.23 -2.15 11.27
N ASP A 204 19.54 -2.03 12.40
CA ASP A 204 19.59 -3.00 13.50
C ASP A 204 19.14 -4.39 13.03
N ALA A 205 18.16 -4.44 12.12
CA ALA A 205 17.63 -5.68 11.53
C ALA A 205 18.51 -6.28 10.40
N TYR A 206 19.53 -5.55 9.91
CA TYR A 206 20.33 -5.98 8.77
C TYR A 206 20.98 -7.35 8.93
N PRO A 207 21.62 -7.72 10.07
CA PRO A 207 22.27 -9.01 10.19
C PRO A 207 21.31 -10.19 9.99
N ALA A 208 20.08 -10.07 10.51
CA ALA A 208 19.04 -11.08 10.33
C ALA A 208 18.54 -11.12 8.88
N MET A 209 18.31 -9.95 8.27
CA MET A 209 17.89 -9.86 6.88
C MET A 209 18.95 -10.43 5.92
N ALA A 210 20.21 -10.05 6.10
CA ALA A 210 21.34 -10.53 5.31
C ALA A 210 21.45 -12.06 5.41
N HIS A 211 21.36 -12.62 6.62
CA HIS A 211 21.37 -14.07 6.81
C HIS A 211 20.21 -14.77 6.08
N ARG A 212 18.97 -14.25 6.17
CA ARG A 212 17.81 -14.80 5.46
C ARG A 212 18.00 -14.78 3.94
N MET A 213 18.65 -13.73 3.42
CA MET A 213 18.91 -13.57 2.00
C MET A 213 20.24 -14.17 1.52
N GLY A 214 20.94 -14.93 2.37
CA GLY A 214 22.20 -15.58 2.01
C GLY A 214 23.36 -14.61 1.77
N VAL A 215 23.27 -13.38 2.27
CA VAL A 215 24.33 -12.37 2.26
C VAL A 215 25.15 -12.49 3.54
N ASP A 216 26.48 -12.46 3.42
CA ASP A 216 27.37 -12.38 4.60
C ASP A 216 27.17 -11.02 5.30
N PRO A 217 26.66 -10.98 6.55
CA PRO A 217 26.45 -9.73 7.27
C PRO A 217 27.76 -8.94 7.48
N ALA A 218 28.91 -9.61 7.54
CA ALA A 218 30.20 -8.93 7.70
C ALA A 218 30.64 -8.18 6.44
N SER A 219 30.06 -8.50 5.28
CA SER A 219 30.38 -7.83 4.02
C SER A 219 29.88 -6.38 3.96
N GLY A 220 28.85 -6.05 4.75
CA GLY A 220 28.18 -4.76 4.70
C GLY A 220 27.37 -4.51 3.41
N THR A 221 27.23 -5.52 2.55
CA THR A 221 26.47 -5.44 1.30
C THR A 221 24.97 -5.26 1.59
N PRO A 222 24.31 -4.19 1.14
CA PRO A 222 22.89 -3.99 1.35
C PRO A 222 22.05 -5.14 0.77
N VAL A 223 20.94 -5.46 1.43
CA VAL A 223 19.92 -6.36 0.89
C VAL A 223 18.95 -5.50 0.06
N PRO A 224 18.92 -5.62 -1.29
CA PRO A 224 18.03 -4.83 -2.11
C PRO A 224 16.57 -5.22 -1.85
N PHE A 225 15.66 -4.25 -1.99
CA PHE A 225 14.23 -4.52 -1.96
C PHE A 225 13.81 -5.35 -3.18
N ASP A 226 13.17 -6.49 -2.94
CA ASP A 226 12.59 -7.31 -4.00
C ASP A 226 11.31 -8.00 -3.53
N ILE A 227 10.19 -7.29 -3.63
CA ILE A 227 8.87 -7.84 -3.28
C ILE A 227 8.40 -8.97 -4.22
N THR A 228 9.15 -9.28 -5.27
CA THR A 228 8.87 -10.40 -6.18
C THR A 228 9.62 -11.68 -5.81
N ASP A 229 10.52 -11.62 -4.82
CA ASP A 229 11.20 -12.79 -4.27
C ASP A 229 10.45 -13.30 -3.02
N PRO A 230 9.88 -14.53 -3.04
CA PRO A 230 9.20 -15.09 -1.89
C PRO A 230 10.05 -15.16 -0.62
N ALA A 231 11.37 -15.38 -0.74
CA ALA A 231 12.26 -15.41 0.42
C ALA A 231 12.43 -14.01 1.02
N PHE A 232 12.48 -12.98 0.17
CA PHE A 232 12.48 -11.60 0.61
C PHE A 232 11.16 -11.24 1.28
N VAL A 233 10.02 -11.61 0.70
CA VAL A 233 8.69 -11.33 1.28
C VAL A 233 8.56 -11.93 2.68
N GLU A 234 8.95 -13.19 2.86
CA GLU A 234 8.92 -13.85 4.17
C GLU A 234 9.82 -13.11 5.18
N ALA A 235 11.06 -12.78 4.79
CA ALA A 235 11.98 -12.06 5.66
C ALA A 235 11.53 -10.60 5.92
N TYR A 236 10.90 -9.95 4.95
CA TYR A 236 10.37 -8.60 5.05
C TYR A 236 9.37 -8.51 6.21
N PHE A 237 8.43 -9.46 6.29
CA PHE A 237 7.47 -9.49 7.39
C PHE A 237 8.10 -10.02 8.69
N ASP A 238 8.72 -11.19 8.67
CA ASP A 238 9.26 -11.83 9.88
C ASP A 238 10.33 -11.01 10.60
N VAL A 239 11.19 -10.33 9.83
CA VAL A 239 12.38 -9.65 10.38
C VAL A 239 12.14 -8.16 10.54
N LEU A 240 11.36 -7.53 9.65
CA LEU A 240 11.21 -6.08 9.65
C LEU A 240 9.87 -5.60 10.22
N HIS A 241 8.78 -6.37 10.10
CA HIS A 241 7.43 -5.89 10.46
C HIS A 241 6.92 -6.53 11.74
N HIS A 242 6.85 -7.88 11.81
CA HIS A 242 6.30 -8.57 12.97
C HIS A 242 6.96 -8.16 14.31
N PRO A 243 8.29 -7.95 14.42
CA PRO A 243 8.88 -7.47 15.67
C PRO A 243 8.43 -6.07 16.07
N LEU A 244 8.14 -5.19 15.10
CA LEU A 244 7.62 -3.85 15.34
C LEU A 244 6.12 -3.88 15.67
N GLU A 245 5.37 -4.79 15.07
CA GLU A 245 3.97 -5.05 15.39
C GLU A 245 3.82 -5.62 16.82
N GLU A 246 4.65 -6.58 17.19
CA GLU A 246 4.74 -7.12 18.55
C GLU A 246 5.09 -6.04 19.59
N ALA A 247 5.86 -5.02 19.20
CA ALA A 247 6.17 -3.86 20.04
C ALA A 247 5.03 -2.85 20.16
N GLY A 248 4.02 -2.91 19.28
CA GLY A 248 2.82 -2.08 19.35
C GLY A 248 2.50 -1.25 18.10
N VAL A 249 3.11 -1.53 16.95
CA VAL A 249 2.67 -0.95 15.66
C VAL A 249 1.43 -1.69 15.17
N ASP A 250 0.32 -0.99 14.96
CA ASP A 250 -0.97 -1.61 14.62
C ASP A 250 -1.21 -1.72 13.11
N LEU A 251 -0.56 -0.85 12.33
CA LEU A 251 -0.68 -0.82 10.87
C LEU A 251 0.51 -0.08 10.24
N TRP A 252 0.63 -0.21 8.92
CA TRP A 252 1.72 0.37 8.15
C TRP A 252 1.23 1.40 7.15
N TRP A 253 1.84 2.59 7.19
CA TRP A 253 1.69 3.57 6.12
C TRP A 253 2.75 3.30 5.06
N VAL A 254 2.41 2.42 4.11
CA VAL A 254 3.25 2.14 2.94
C VAL A 254 3.09 3.28 1.95
N ASP A 255 4.09 4.15 1.88
CA ASP A 255 4.02 5.35 1.07
C ASP A 255 4.42 5.09 -0.41
N TRP A 256 3.99 5.96 -1.32
CA TRP A 256 3.90 5.71 -2.78
C TRP A 256 5.23 5.45 -3.49
N GLN A 257 6.36 5.88 -2.93
CA GLN A 257 7.64 6.04 -3.66
C GLN A 257 8.48 4.75 -3.81
N GLN A 258 7.82 3.64 -4.15
CA GLN A 258 8.48 2.34 -4.39
C GLN A 258 8.89 2.13 -5.86
N GLY A 259 8.65 3.14 -6.70
CA GLY A 259 8.85 3.09 -8.14
C GLY A 259 7.80 2.24 -8.86
N HIS A 260 7.97 2.09 -10.17
CA HIS A 260 7.06 1.33 -11.05
C HIS A 260 7.69 0.03 -11.58
N PHE A 261 8.90 -0.30 -11.14
CA PHE A 261 9.68 -1.38 -11.71
C PHE A 261 10.14 -2.32 -10.62
N SER A 262 10.00 -3.62 -10.87
CA SER A 262 10.54 -4.69 -10.04
C SER A 262 11.42 -5.61 -10.90
N ARG A 263 12.02 -6.63 -10.28
CA ARG A 263 12.85 -7.61 -11.01
C ARG A 263 12.04 -8.39 -12.04
N VAL A 264 10.77 -8.64 -11.78
CA VAL A 264 9.86 -9.27 -12.74
C VAL A 264 9.22 -8.18 -13.60
N ARG A 265 9.35 -8.30 -14.92
CA ARG A 265 8.80 -7.32 -15.87
C ARG A 265 7.28 -7.18 -15.67
N ASP A 266 6.78 -5.95 -15.78
CA ASP A 266 5.36 -5.58 -15.68
C ASP A 266 4.74 -5.74 -14.27
N VAL A 267 5.49 -6.27 -13.29
CA VAL A 267 5.03 -6.40 -11.91
C VAL A 267 5.25 -5.10 -11.15
N ASP A 268 4.15 -4.58 -10.61
CA ASP A 268 4.08 -3.32 -9.90
C ASP A 268 4.36 -3.51 -8.40
N PRO A 269 5.45 -2.95 -7.86
CA PRO A 269 5.82 -3.19 -6.47
C PRO A 269 4.81 -2.58 -5.48
N LEU A 270 4.19 -1.45 -5.80
CA LEU A 270 3.22 -0.81 -4.91
C LEU A 270 1.93 -1.62 -4.83
N TRP A 271 1.47 -2.16 -5.96
CA TRP A 271 0.30 -3.05 -5.96
C TRP A 271 0.57 -4.28 -5.09
N LEU A 272 1.75 -4.90 -5.24
CA LEU A 272 2.11 -6.09 -4.47
C LEU A 272 2.22 -5.82 -2.97
N LEU A 273 2.80 -4.68 -2.58
CA LEU A 273 2.86 -4.29 -1.17
C LEU A 273 1.44 -4.18 -0.58
N GLY A 274 0.52 -3.49 -1.27
CA GLY A 274 -0.87 -3.41 -0.83
C GLY A 274 -1.54 -4.77 -0.67
N PHE A 275 -1.39 -5.63 -1.68
CA PHE A 275 -1.94 -6.98 -1.67
C PHE A 275 -1.37 -7.87 -0.55
N LEU A 276 -0.06 -7.82 -0.33
CA LEU A 276 0.61 -8.65 0.69
C LEU A 276 0.30 -8.18 2.10
N THR A 277 0.27 -6.86 2.34
CA THR A 277 -0.11 -6.29 3.64
C THR A 277 -1.56 -6.65 3.99
N GLU A 278 -2.48 -6.63 3.02
CA GLU A 278 -3.87 -7.07 3.23
C GLU A 278 -3.95 -8.57 3.59
N LEU A 279 -3.27 -9.44 2.84
CA LEU A 279 -3.28 -10.88 3.08
C LEU A 279 -2.79 -11.28 4.47
N LEU A 280 -1.89 -10.51 5.06
CA LEU A 280 -1.33 -10.79 6.38
C LEU A 280 -2.20 -10.22 7.49
N THR A 281 -2.78 -9.03 7.29
CA THR A 281 -3.77 -8.45 8.22
C THR A 281 -5.04 -9.32 8.33
N ALA A 282 -5.38 -10.08 7.28
CA ALA A 282 -6.52 -10.99 7.28
C ALA A 282 -6.27 -12.35 7.97
N ARG A 283 -5.08 -12.60 8.54
CA ARG A 283 -4.73 -13.86 9.22
C ARG A 283 -5.07 -13.89 10.72
N ASP A 284 -5.39 -12.73 11.29
CA ASP A 284 -5.83 -12.56 12.68
C ASP A 284 -7.36 -12.48 12.80
#